data_AF-A0A8T6HE09-F1
#
_entry.id   AF-A0A8T6HE09-F1
#
_cell.length_a   1.000
_cell.length_b   1.000
_cell.length_c   1.000
_cell.angle_alpha   90.00
_cell.angle_beta   90.00
_cell.angle_gamma   90.00
#
_symmetry.space_group_name_H-M   'P 1'
#
loop_
_entity.id
_entity.type
_entity.pdbx_description
1 polymer ?
#
loop_
_entity_poly.entity_id
_entity_poly.type
_entity_poly.pdbx_seq_one_letter_code
_entity_poly.pdbx_strand_id
1 'polypeptide(L)'
;MSQLTTRARLIIAVVATASIAAALTAMITAGDSGDGAAAVRIQARQTDSGAAEVALQIRNADHSWGERILPSERFLAADSEPGHWRSSTAIDVHTSDGVDPAAIGLTATAEMSGPDGEPMGQVTIIQGPRGLLIQARLTGVPEGWHGFHIHETGSCAPDFSAAGGHYDPTGIGHGVLHEGGHHPGDTVNIYAHADGVANADQYTVDATLGAGVTSLFDHDGSAIIVHEGPDSYGEAPGAGARIACGVITLN
;
A
#
# COMPACT_ATOMS: atom_id res chain seq x y z
N MET A 1 46.46 4.36 71.88
CA MET A 1 46.90 5.40 70.93
C MET A 1 47.75 4.67 69.90
N SER A 2 47.43 4.51 68.61
CA SER A 2 46.79 5.37 67.61
C SER A 2 46.11 4.51 66.53
N GLN A 3 45.06 5.05 65.90
CA GLN A 3 44.28 4.46 64.81
C GLN A 3 44.90 4.73 63.40
N LEU A 4 44.29 4.09 62.38
CA LEU A 4 44.05 4.53 60.98
C LEU A 4 44.89 3.95 59.80
N THR A 5 44.17 3.16 58.96
CA THR A 5 44.05 3.15 57.48
C THR A 5 45.27 2.83 56.59
N THR A 6 45.31 1.73 55.83
CA THR A 6 44.63 1.38 54.53
C THR A 6 45.40 1.79 53.26
N ARG A 7 45.96 0.77 52.58
CA ARG A 7 46.17 0.51 51.12
C ARG A 7 47.08 1.42 50.28
N ALA A 8 48.14 0.80 49.72
CA ALA A 8 48.48 0.84 48.28
C ALA A 8 49.45 -0.31 47.93
N ARG A 9 49.00 -1.25 47.09
CA ARG A 9 49.75 -2.31 46.39
C ARG A 9 48.93 -2.59 45.13
N LEU A 10 49.41 -2.89 43.93
CA LEU A 10 50.71 -3.04 43.29
C LEU A 10 50.32 -3.16 41.79
N ILE A 11 51.06 -2.55 40.88
CA ILE A 11 50.88 -2.76 39.43
C ILE A 11 51.66 -4.02 39.02
N ILE A 12 51.06 -4.91 38.22
CA ILE A 12 51.61 -5.55 37.00
C ILE A 12 50.54 -6.50 36.40
N ALA A 13 50.40 -6.42 35.08
CA ALA A 13 49.39 -7.03 34.22
C ALA A 13 49.59 -8.53 33.94
N VAL A 14 48.48 -9.25 33.68
CA VAL A 14 48.40 -10.41 32.76
C VAL A 14 47.03 -10.40 32.06
N VAL A 15 47.08 -10.74 30.78
CA VAL A 15 46.09 -10.67 29.70
C VAL A 15 45.04 -11.80 29.73
N ALA A 16 43.87 -11.50 29.13
CA ALA A 16 42.84 -12.38 28.54
C ALA A 16 41.86 -13.14 29.45
N THR A 17 40.59 -12.73 29.35
CA THR A 17 39.54 -13.57 28.77
C THR A 17 38.47 -12.67 28.14
N ALA A 18 38.37 -12.75 26.81
CA ALA A 18 37.24 -12.24 26.04
C ALA A 18 36.09 -13.25 26.14
N SER A 19 34.84 -12.79 26.22
CA SER A 19 33.66 -13.53 25.73
C SER A 19 32.49 -12.56 25.53
N ILE A 20 32.56 -11.89 24.38
CA ILE A 20 31.47 -11.67 23.42
C ILE A 20 30.17 -11.08 24.01
N ALA A 21 30.12 -9.74 24.00
CA ALA A 21 28.88 -9.05 23.67
C ALA A 21 28.53 -9.39 22.21
N ALA A 22 27.73 -10.44 22.01
CA ALA A 22 27.06 -10.64 20.73
C ALA A 22 25.87 -9.68 20.70
N ALA A 23 26.10 -8.49 20.15
CA ALA A 23 25.04 -7.74 19.52
C ALA A 23 24.44 -8.66 18.46
N LEU A 24 23.31 -9.29 18.79
CA LEU A 24 22.47 -9.89 17.77
C LEU A 24 21.68 -8.75 17.12
N THR A 25 22.38 -7.94 16.34
CA THR A 25 21.75 -7.25 15.22
C THR A 25 21.48 -8.33 14.19
N ALA A 26 20.43 -9.12 14.42
CA ALA A 26 19.82 -9.86 13.33
C ALA A 26 19.23 -8.79 12.40
N MET A 27 20.01 -8.37 11.41
CA MET A 27 19.42 -7.89 10.18
C MET A 27 18.63 -9.08 9.63
N ILE A 28 17.35 -9.14 9.98
CA ILE A 28 16.36 -9.65 9.04
C ILE A 28 16.44 -8.63 7.91
N THR A 29 17.24 -8.93 6.88
CA THR A 29 17.02 -8.31 5.58
C THR A 29 15.67 -8.85 5.13
N ALA A 30 14.59 -8.17 5.53
CA ALA A 30 13.43 -8.10 4.68
C ALA A 30 14.00 -7.53 3.38
N GLY A 31 14.01 -8.35 2.34
CA GLY A 31 14.46 -7.92 1.03
C GLY A 31 13.81 -6.60 0.68
N ASP A 32 14.57 -5.78 -0.04
CA ASP A 32 13.99 -4.68 -0.78
C ASP A 32 12.72 -5.19 -1.48
N SER A 33 11.58 -4.65 -1.08
CA SER A 33 10.29 -4.98 -1.67
C SER A 33 9.46 -3.70 -1.62
N GLY A 34 9.70 -2.83 -2.60
CA GLY A 34 8.52 -2.45 -3.39
C GLY A 34 7.81 -3.75 -3.75
N ASP A 35 6.49 -3.81 -3.55
CA ASP A 35 5.60 -4.99 -3.68
C ASP A 35 5.03 -5.45 -2.33
N GLY A 36 4.02 -4.76 -1.79
CA GLY A 36 2.98 -5.35 -0.93
C GLY A 36 3.37 -6.20 0.29
N ALA A 37 4.63 -6.21 0.71
CA ALA A 37 5.13 -7.11 1.73
C ALA A 37 4.91 -6.48 3.11
N ALA A 38 4.09 -7.13 3.94
CA ALA A 38 3.99 -6.77 5.34
C ALA A 38 5.34 -6.98 6.02
N ALA A 39 6.02 -5.88 6.37
CA ALA A 39 7.27 -5.97 7.12
C ALA A 39 6.97 -6.39 8.56
N VAL A 40 7.35 -7.62 8.92
CA VAL A 40 7.22 -8.16 10.27
C VAL A 40 8.60 -8.24 10.92
N ARG A 41 8.68 -7.90 12.21
CA ARG A 41 9.89 -8.13 13.01
C ARG A 41 9.60 -9.00 14.22
N ILE A 42 10.60 -9.80 14.59
CA ILE A 42 10.64 -10.52 15.85
C ILE A 42 11.44 -9.69 16.85
N GLN A 43 10.87 -9.47 18.03
CA GLN A 43 11.59 -8.93 19.18
C GLN A 43 11.78 -10.02 20.21
N ALA A 44 12.95 -10.04 20.84
CA ALA A 44 13.23 -10.90 21.96
C ALA A 44 13.86 -10.09 23.09
N ARG A 45 13.54 -10.45 24.34
CA ARG A 45 14.25 -9.94 25.52
C ARG A 45 14.56 -11.08 26.47
N GLN A 46 15.64 -10.95 27.24
CA GLN A 46 15.93 -11.86 28.34
C GLN A 46 15.14 -11.44 29.59
N THR A 47 14.57 -12.42 30.28
CA THR A 47 13.90 -12.25 31.57
C THR A 47 14.89 -12.45 32.73
N ASP A 48 14.50 -12.03 33.94
CA ASP A 48 15.31 -12.23 35.15
C ASP A 48 15.59 -13.73 35.44
N SER A 49 14.72 -14.61 34.93
CA SER A 49 14.88 -16.06 35.02
C SER A 49 15.87 -16.66 34.01
N GLY A 50 16.39 -15.84 33.10
CA GLY A 50 17.26 -16.25 32.00
C GLY A 50 16.53 -16.74 30.75
N ALA A 51 15.21 -16.96 30.79
CA ALA A 51 14.40 -17.29 29.63
C ALA A 51 14.30 -16.11 28.63
N ALA A 52 14.17 -16.41 27.35
CA ALA A 52 13.88 -15.43 26.31
C ALA A 52 12.36 -15.26 26.14
N GLU A 53 11.85 -14.04 26.26
CA GLU A 53 10.49 -13.69 25.88
C GLU A 53 10.47 -13.15 24.45
N VAL A 54 9.63 -13.72 23.59
CA VAL A 54 9.51 -13.31 22.18
C VAL A 54 8.19 -12.59 21.89
N ALA A 55 8.22 -11.67 20.94
CA ALA A 55 7.08 -10.90 20.46
C ALA A 55 7.22 -10.61 18.96
N LEU A 56 6.09 -10.42 18.28
CA LEU A 56 6.04 -9.91 16.91
C LEU A 56 5.62 -8.45 16.88
N GLN A 57 6.08 -7.71 15.88
CA GLN A 57 5.51 -6.42 15.50
C GLN A 57 5.40 -6.35 14.00
N ILE A 58 4.32 -5.73 13.55
CA ILE A 58 4.04 -5.48 12.14
C ILE A 58 4.31 -3.99 11.90
N ARG A 59 4.91 -3.69 10.75
CA ARG A 59 5.10 -2.32 10.31
C ARG A 59 3.78 -1.79 9.77
N ASN A 60 3.37 -0.63 10.26
CA ASN A 60 2.19 0.08 9.79
C ASN A 60 2.48 0.75 8.43
N ALA A 61 1.43 1.17 7.74
CA ALA A 61 1.54 1.90 6.47
C ALA A 61 2.33 3.21 6.59
N ASP A 62 2.24 3.90 7.74
CA ASP A 62 3.01 5.11 8.06
C ASP A 62 4.49 4.84 8.41
N HIS A 63 4.97 3.62 8.16
CA HIS A 63 6.30 3.13 8.48
C HIS A 63 6.64 2.99 9.97
N SER A 64 5.72 3.32 10.87
CA SER A 64 5.87 3.08 12.31
C SER A 64 5.71 1.60 12.65
N TRP A 65 6.10 1.22 13.87
CA TRP A 65 5.90 -0.15 14.36
C TRP A 65 4.69 -0.19 15.29
N GLY A 66 3.75 -1.07 14.99
CA GLY A 66 2.56 -1.29 15.81
C GLY A 66 2.87 -1.90 17.18
N GLU A 67 1.84 -2.20 17.96
CA GLU A 67 2.01 -2.82 19.28
C GLU A 67 2.62 -4.23 19.20
N ARG A 68 3.22 -4.68 20.31
CA ARG A 68 3.80 -6.02 20.40
C ARG A 68 2.69 -7.07 20.49
N ILE A 69 2.67 -7.97 19.52
CA ILE A 69 1.80 -9.14 19.52
C ILE A 69 2.55 -10.29 20.20
N LEU A 70 1.94 -10.84 21.24
CA LEU A 70 2.56 -11.83 22.11
C LEU A 70 1.99 -13.22 21.84
N PRO A 71 2.83 -14.22 21.52
CA PRO A 71 2.38 -15.61 21.45
C PRO A 71 1.84 -16.09 22.81
N SER A 72 0.96 -17.07 22.77
CA SER A 72 0.48 -17.77 23.98
C SER A 72 1.66 -18.41 24.72
N GLU A 73 2.52 -19.13 24.01
CA GLU A 73 3.80 -19.64 24.53
C GLU A 73 4.95 -18.77 24.05
N ARG A 74 5.18 -17.66 24.75
CA ARG A 74 6.20 -16.66 24.40
C ARG A 74 7.51 -16.77 25.18
N PHE A 75 7.56 -17.57 26.23
CA PHE A 75 8.74 -17.72 27.07
C PHE A 75 9.49 -18.99 26.67
N LEU A 76 10.64 -18.81 26.01
CA LEU A 76 11.52 -19.87 25.58
C LEU A 76 12.63 -20.03 26.63
N ALA A 77 12.62 -21.16 27.33
CA ALA A 77 13.64 -21.45 28.32
C ALA A 77 15.04 -21.49 27.69
N ALA A 78 16.04 -20.99 28.42
CA ALA A 78 17.44 -21.16 28.04
C ALA A 78 17.80 -22.65 28.10
N ASP A 79 18.20 -23.22 26.96
CA ASP A 79 18.76 -24.59 26.90
C ASP A 79 20.27 -24.52 27.14
N SER A 80 20.81 -25.47 27.88
CA SER A 80 22.25 -25.64 28.05
C SER A 80 22.90 -26.35 26.86
N GLU A 81 22.11 -27.01 26.00
CA GLU A 81 22.59 -27.75 24.83
C GLU A 81 22.66 -26.85 23.58
N PRO A 82 23.87 -26.61 23.04
CA PRO A 82 24.03 -25.82 21.81
C PRO A 82 23.35 -26.49 20.61
N GLY A 83 22.73 -25.68 19.74
CA GLY A 83 22.20 -26.14 18.45
C GLY A 83 20.75 -26.62 18.46
N HIS A 84 20.04 -26.51 19.58
CA HIS A 84 18.62 -26.84 19.66
C HIS A 84 17.72 -25.66 19.31
N TRP A 85 16.81 -25.86 18.35
CA TRP A 85 15.76 -24.90 18.02
C TRP A 85 14.65 -24.90 19.07
N ARG A 86 14.09 -23.72 19.32
CA ARG A 86 12.88 -23.50 20.11
C ARG A 86 11.94 -22.61 19.29
N SER A 87 10.64 -22.80 19.50
CA SER A 87 9.62 -22.06 18.79
C SER A 87 8.58 -21.61 19.79
N SER A 88 8.08 -20.39 19.63
CA SER A 88 6.83 -20.00 20.28
C SER A 88 5.65 -20.73 19.64
N THR A 89 4.46 -20.57 20.23
CA THR A 89 3.22 -20.82 19.47
C THR A 89 3.18 -19.94 18.22
N ALA A 90 2.52 -20.44 17.18
CA ALA A 90 2.23 -19.64 15.99
C ALA A 90 1.39 -18.41 16.37
N ILE A 91 1.61 -17.33 15.62
CA ILE A 91 0.71 -16.17 15.59
C ILE A 91 0.20 -16.08 14.17
N ASP A 92 -1.11 -16.15 14.00
CA ASP A 92 -1.74 -15.85 12.73
C ASP A 92 -1.77 -14.33 12.55
N VAL A 93 -0.92 -13.84 11.64
CA VAL A 93 -0.88 -12.43 11.27
C VAL A 93 -1.83 -12.23 10.10
N HIS A 94 -3.00 -11.68 10.39
CA HIS A 94 -3.87 -11.12 9.39
C HIS A 94 -3.45 -9.66 9.18
N THR A 95 -2.79 -9.37 8.06
CA THR A 95 -2.94 -8.03 7.49
C THR A 95 -4.43 -7.87 7.25
N SER A 96 -5.06 -6.77 7.69
CA SER A 96 -6.47 -6.52 7.37
C SER A 96 -6.69 -6.82 5.88
N ASP A 97 -7.88 -7.32 5.51
CA ASP A 97 -8.26 -7.75 4.15
C ASP A 97 -8.23 -6.60 3.10
N GLY A 98 -7.24 -5.71 3.14
CA GLY A 98 -7.19 -4.44 2.41
C GLY A 98 -8.19 -3.39 2.91
N VAL A 99 -9.04 -3.72 3.89
CA VAL A 99 -10.10 -2.83 4.37
C VAL A 99 -9.57 -1.91 5.47
N ASP A 100 -9.50 -0.61 5.19
CA ASP A 100 -9.32 0.46 6.18
C ASP A 100 -10.71 0.93 6.66
N PRO A 101 -11.15 0.58 7.89
CA PRO A 101 -12.46 1.00 8.39
C PRO A 101 -12.59 2.51 8.52
N ALA A 102 -11.49 3.24 8.72
CA ALA A 102 -11.51 4.70 8.81
C ALA A 102 -11.73 5.37 7.45
N ALA A 103 -11.43 4.65 6.35
CA ALA A 103 -11.66 5.14 5.00
C ALA A 103 -13.13 4.96 4.55
N ILE A 104 -13.91 4.07 5.18
CA ILE A 104 -15.29 3.81 4.75
C ILE A 104 -16.13 5.10 4.82
N GLY A 105 -16.73 5.46 3.68
CA GLY A 105 -17.51 6.68 3.55
C GLY A 105 -16.71 7.92 3.14
N LEU A 106 -15.38 7.83 3.00
CA LEU A 106 -14.60 8.86 2.33
C LEU A 106 -15.13 9.09 0.91
N THR A 107 -15.06 10.34 0.48
CA THR A 107 -15.47 10.73 -0.86
C THR A 107 -14.37 11.53 -1.54
N ALA A 108 -14.22 11.33 -2.84
CA ALA A 108 -13.35 12.10 -3.70
C ALA A 108 -14.12 12.51 -4.96
N THR A 109 -13.63 13.53 -5.65
CA THR A 109 -14.21 14.01 -6.91
C THR A 109 -13.15 14.26 -7.95
N ALA A 110 -13.52 14.08 -9.21
CA ALA A 110 -12.78 14.58 -10.37
C ALA A 110 -13.71 15.46 -11.20
N GLU A 111 -13.42 16.76 -11.27
CA GLU A 111 -14.04 17.69 -12.21
C GLU A 111 -13.48 17.41 -13.61
N MET A 112 -14.33 17.01 -14.53
CA MET A 112 -13.91 16.57 -15.86
C MET A 112 -13.89 17.76 -16.82
N SER A 113 -12.84 17.85 -17.63
CA SER A 113 -12.74 18.84 -18.70
C SER A 113 -12.22 18.22 -20.00
N GLY A 114 -12.70 18.74 -21.12
CA GLY A 114 -12.22 18.37 -22.45
C GLY A 114 -10.93 19.10 -22.85
N PRO A 115 -10.37 18.82 -24.03
CA PRO A 115 -9.04 19.30 -24.43
C PRO A 115 -8.91 20.82 -24.47
N ASP A 116 -10.01 21.53 -24.73
CA ASP A 116 -10.05 23.01 -24.77
C ASP A 116 -10.41 23.62 -23.39
N GLY A 117 -10.52 22.78 -22.34
CA GLY A 117 -10.85 23.19 -20.97
C GLY A 117 -12.36 23.35 -20.71
N GLU A 118 -13.21 22.93 -21.65
CA GLU A 118 -14.66 22.94 -21.48
C GLU A 118 -15.09 21.96 -20.37
N PRO A 119 -15.98 22.37 -19.44
CA PRO A 119 -16.49 21.48 -18.41
C PRO A 119 -17.31 20.33 -19.01
N MET A 120 -17.00 19.10 -18.60
CA MET A 120 -17.66 17.87 -19.08
C MET A 120 -18.39 17.11 -17.97
N GLY A 121 -18.59 17.72 -16.82
CA GLY A 121 -19.27 17.12 -15.67
C GLY A 121 -18.31 16.64 -14.59
N GLN A 122 -18.74 15.68 -13.78
CA GLN A 122 -18.00 15.25 -12.60
C GLN A 122 -18.03 13.72 -12.45
N VAL A 123 -16.95 13.17 -11.91
CA VAL A 123 -16.90 11.81 -11.36
C VAL A 123 -16.83 11.90 -9.83
N THR A 124 -17.79 11.26 -9.14
CA THR A 124 -17.77 11.10 -7.68
C THR A 124 -17.27 9.70 -7.34
N ILE A 125 -16.35 9.60 -6.39
CA ILE A 125 -15.77 8.34 -5.93
C ILE A 125 -16.07 8.19 -4.45
N ILE A 126 -16.64 7.05 -4.05
CA ILE A 126 -17.07 6.79 -2.68
C ILE A 126 -16.40 5.51 -2.19
N GLN A 127 -15.69 5.59 -1.07
CA GLN A 127 -15.10 4.42 -0.42
C GLN A 127 -16.19 3.57 0.22
N GLY A 128 -16.43 2.40 -0.36
CA GLY A 128 -17.22 1.33 0.25
C GLY A 128 -16.37 0.43 1.15
N PRO A 129 -16.98 -0.59 1.79
CA PRO A 129 -16.27 -1.48 2.71
C PRO A 129 -15.13 -2.30 2.10
N ARG A 130 -15.10 -2.52 0.78
CA ARG A 130 -14.09 -3.37 0.10
C ARG A 130 -13.60 -2.82 -1.23
N GLY A 131 -13.81 -1.53 -1.50
CA GLY A 131 -13.58 -0.97 -2.82
C GLY A 131 -14.33 0.32 -3.06
N LEU A 132 -14.28 0.82 -4.28
CA LEU A 132 -14.78 2.14 -4.66
C LEU A 132 -16.04 2.04 -5.51
N LEU A 133 -17.07 2.80 -5.13
CA LEU A 133 -18.17 3.15 -6.03
C LEU A 133 -17.78 4.41 -6.80
N ILE A 134 -17.70 4.30 -8.13
CA ILE A 134 -17.35 5.40 -9.04
C ILE A 134 -18.61 5.79 -9.81
N GLN A 135 -19.03 7.04 -9.70
CA GLN A 135 -20.24 7.57 -10.33
C GLN A 135 -19.85 8.68 -11.30
N ALA A 136 -19.90 8.38 -12.60
CA ALA A 136 -19.66 9.34 -13.66
C ALA A 136 -20.97 10.01 -14.08
N ARG A 137 -20.99 11.34 -14.08
CA ARG A 137 -22.09 12.16 -14.60
C ARG A 137 -21.51 13.15 -15.60
N LEU A 138 -21.42 12.71 -16.85
CA LEU A 138 -20.68 13.41 -17.90
C LEU A 138 -21.60 13.97 -18.99
N THR A 139 -21.12 15.03 -19.63
CA THR A 139 -21.78 15.72 -20.74
C THR A 139 -20.77 16.09 -21.82
N GLY A 140 -21.22 16.21 -23.06
CA GLY A 140 -20.36 16.59 -24.19
C GLY A 140 -19.48 15.44 -24.70
N VAL A 141 -19.74 14.20 -24.26
CA VAL A 141 -19.03 13.01 -24.75
C VAL A 141 -19.63 12.62 -26.11
N PRO A 142 -18.84 12.35 -27.16
CA PRO A 142 -19.36 11.86 -28.45
C PRO A 142 -20.24 10.61 -28.29
N GLU A 143 -21.24 10.40 -29.14
CA GLU A 143 -22.10 9.21 -29.03
C GLU A 143 -21.29 7.91 -29.24
N GLY A 144 -21.45 6.93 -28.34
CA GLY A 144 -20.81 5.62 -28.47
C GLY A 144 -20.26 5.05 -27.18
N TRP A 145 -19.43 4.01 -27.31
CA TRP A 145 -18.69 3.39 -26.21
C TRP A 145 -17.31 4.02 -26.05
N HIS A 146 -16.93 4.31 -24.81
CA HIS A 146 -15.68 4.98 -24.45
C HIS A 146 -14.95 4.24 -23.35
N GLY A 147 -13.63 4.07 -23.53
CA GLY A 147 -12.72 3.65 -22.48
C GLY A 147 -12.74 4.64 -21.33
N PHE A 148 -12.78 4.12 -20.11
CA PHE A 148 -12.86 4.90 -18.88
C PHE A 148 -11.84 4.32 -17.91
N HIS A 149 -10.81 5.09 -17.56
CA HIS A 149 -9.69 4.55 -16.78
C HIS A 149 -9.28 5.52 -15.69
N ILE A 150 -8.74 4.94 -14.61
CA ILE A 150 -7.94 5.68 -13.64
C ILE A 150 -6.50 5.63 -14.13
N HIS A 151 -5.86 6.78 -14.18
CA HIS A 151 -4.50 6.99 -14.64
C HIS A 151 -3.56 7.29 -13.47
N GLU A 152 -2.29 6.92 -13.65
CA GLU A 152 -1.27 6.83 -12.59
C GLU A 152 -0.82 8.18 -12.02
N THR A 153 -1.10 9.29 -12.70
CA THR A 153 -0.67 10.62 -12.24
C THR A 153 -1.86 11.58 -12.19
N GLY A 154 -1.98 12.32 -11.08
CA GLY A 154 -2.95 13.38 -10.86
C GLY A 154 -2.68 14.66 -11.67
N SER A 155 -2.50 14.54 -12.99
CA SER A 155 -2.26 15.68 -13.89
C SER A 155 -2.99 15.52 -15.22
N CYS A 156 -3.71 16.56 -15.63
CA CYS A 156 -4.36 16.64 -16.94
C CYS A 156 -3.57 17.47 -17.97
N ALA A 157 -2.42 18.03 -17.60
CA ALA A 157 -1.69 18.98 -18.46
C ALA A 157 -0.22 18.61 -18.65
N PRO A 158 0.33 18.71 -19.89
CA PRO A 158 -0.37 19.07 -21.13
C PRO A 158 -1.27 17.95 -21.64
N ASP A 159 -2.23 18.29 -22.51
CA ASP A 159 -2.99 17.40 -23.42
C ASP A 159 -3.41 16.03 -22.87
N PHE A 160 -3.68 15.97 -21.56
CA PHE A 160 -3.92 14.76 -20.78
C PHE A 160 -2.77 13.74 -20.76
N SER A 161 -1.68 13.94 -21.49
CA SER A 161 -0.55 13.00 -21.57
C SER A 161 0.19 12.86 -20.23
N ALA A 162 0.23 13.95 -19.45
CA ALA A 162 0.84 13.95 -18.12
C ALA A 162 0.15 13.06 -17.10
N ALA A 163 -1.06 12.56 -17.38
CA ALA A 163 -1.73 11.58 -16.52
C ALA A 163 -1.00 10.21 -16.53
N GLY A 164 -0.05 10.00 -17.46
CA GLY A 164 0.72 8.76 -17.55
C GLY A 164 -0.09 7.59 -18.09
N GLY A 165 0.32 6.36 -17.76
CA GLY A 165 -0.39 5.12 -18.06
C GLY A 165 -1.63 4.92 -17.20
N HIS A 166 -2.21 3.72 -17.30
CA HIS A 166 -3.27 3.31 -16.38
C HIS A 166 -2.68 3.12 -14.98
N TYR A 167 -3.47 3.38 -13.95
CA TYR A 167 -3.05 3.18 -12.57
C TYR A 167 -2.80 1.69 -12.30
N ASP A 168 -1.52 1.31 -12.21
CA ASP A 168 -1.06 -0.05 -11.95
C ASP A 168 0.03 -0.11 -10.87
N PRO A 169 -0.34 0.07 -9.59
CA PRO A 169 0.60 -0.11 -8.48
C PRO A 169 1.05 -1.56 -8.27
N THR A 170 0.50 -2.52 -9.03
CA THR A 170 0.72 -3.96 -8.88
C THR A 170 1.60 -4.58 -9.96
N GLY A 171 1.92 -3.84 -11.03
CA GLY A 171 2.75 -4.32 -12.14
C GLY A 171 2.12 -5.45 -12.95
N ILE A 172 0.79 -5.50 -13.04
CA ILE A 172 0.02 -6.54 -13.74
C ILE A 172 -0.22 -6.10 -15.20
N GLY A 173 -0.49 -7.04 -16.11
CA GLY A 173 -0.87 -6.71 -17.49
C GLY A 173 -2.25 -6.04 -17.59
N HIS A 174 -2.48 -5.31 -18.68
CA HIS A 174 -3.74 -4.63 -18.98
C HIS A 174 -4.88 -5.59 -19.35
N GLY A 175 -6.10 -5.19 -19.01
CA GLY A 175 -7.36 -5.68 -19.56
C GLY A 175 -8.12 -6.57 -18.59
N VAL A 176 -9.40 -6.29 -18.36
CA VAL A 176 -10.26 -7.09 -17.45
C VAL A 176 -10.42 -8.56 -17.86
N LEU A 177 -9.97 -8.94 -19.07
CA LEU A 177 -9.95 -10.31 -19.57
C LEU A 177 -8.56 -10.97 -19.55
N HIS A 178 -7.52 -10.29 -19.09
CA HIS A 178 -6.16 -10.83 -19.04
C HIS A 178 -6.02 -11.95 -17.99
N GLU A 179 -5.33 -13.04 -18.34
CA GLU A 179 -5.23 -14.27 -17.54
C GLU A 179 -4.52 -14.05 -16.19
N GLY A 180 -3.66 -13.02 -16.10
CA GLY A 180 -2.95 -12.62 -14.89
C GLY A 180 -3.66 -11.58 -14.01
N GLY A 181 -4.86 -11.13 -14.39
CA GLY A 181 -5.56 -9.98 -13.77
C GLY A 181 -5.40 -8.70 -14.59
N HIS A 182 -6.09 -7.64 -14.18
CA HIS A 182 -6.12 -6.34 -14.86
C HIS A 182 -5.46 -5.25 -14.01
N HIS A 183 -5.15 -4.09 -14.62
CA HIS A 183 -4.69 -2.96 -13.81
C HIS A 183 -5.81 -2.54 -12.85
N PRO A 184 -5.50 -2.13 -11.61
CA PRO A 184 -6.46 -1.46 -10.73
C PRO A 184 -7.19 -0.27 -11.35
N GLY A 185 -6.55 0.42 -12.29
CA GLY A 185 -7.12 1.52 -13.06
C GLY A 185 -7.95 1.13 -14.28
N ASP A 186 -7.98 -0.15 -14.65
CA ASP A 186 -8.86 -0.65 -15.72
C ASP A 186 -10.28 -0.71 -15.17
N THR A 187 -11.18 0.07 -15.76
CA THR A 187 -12.61 0.04 -15.42
C THR A 187 -13.43 -0.36 -16.66
N VAL A 188 -14.75 -0.44 -16.54
CA VAL A 188 -15.58 -0.81 -17.69
C VAL A 188 -15.88 0.42 -18.55
N ASN A 189 -16.03 0.19 -19.86
CA ASN A 189 -16.46 1.20 -20.82
C ASN A 189 -17.77 1.88 -20.36
N ILE A 190 -17.86 3.18 -20.63
CA ILE A 190 -19.09 3.95 -20.48
C ILE A 190 -19.75 4.18 -21.84
N TYR A 191 -21.08 4.33 -21.85
CA TYR A 191 -21.83 4.65 -23.06
C TYR A 191 -22.35 6.08 -23.00
N ALA A 192 -22.08 6.85 -24.06
CA ALA A 192 -22.62 8.18 -24.27
C ALA A 192 -23.80 8.12 -25.24
N HIS A 193 -24.91 8.74 -24.86
CA HIS A 193 -26.11 8.85 -25.70
C HIS A 193 -25.95 9.95 -26.76
N ALA A 194 -26.86 9.98 -27.74
CA ALA A 194 -26.87 10.96 -28.84
C ALA A 194 -26.94 12.43 -28.39
N ASP A 195 -27.38 12.71 -27.16
CA ASP A 195 -27.39 14.05 -26.56
C ASP A 195 -26.07 14.41 -25.87
N GLY A 196 -25.07 13.52 -25.92
CA GLY A 196 -23.74 13.67 -25.35
C GLY A 196 -23.68 13.39 -23.85
N VAL A 197 -24.75 12.85 -23.25
CA VAL A 197 -24.78 12.46 -21.83
C VAL A 197 -24.23 11.05 -21.67
N ALA A 198 -23.27 10.89 -20.76
CA ALA A 198 -22.74 9.58 -20.34
C ALA A 198 -22.83 9.46 -18.81
N ASN A 199 -23.77 8.65 -18.33
CA ASN A 199 -23.94 8.36 -16.91
C ASN A 199 -23.57 6.90 -16.65
N ALA A 200 -22.68 6.67 -15.69
CA ALA A 200 -22.28 5.32 -15.30
C ALA A 200 -22.03 5.24 -13.80
N ASP A 201 -22.38 4.09 -13.21
CA ASP A 201 -22.03 3.74 -11.84
C ASP A 201 -21.25 2.41 -11.92
N GLN A 202 -20.05 2.40 -11.38
CA GLN A 202 -19.13 1.25 -11.43
C GLN A 202 -18.61 0.93 -10.03
N TYR A 203 -18.30 -0.33 -9.77
CA TYR A 203 -17.68 -0.74 -8.51
C TYR A 203 -16.40 -1.52 -8.80
N THR A 204 -15.29 -1.07 -8.22
CA THR A 204 -13.98 -1.75 -8.27
C THR A 204 -13.52 -2.14 -6.87
N VAL A 205 -12.86 -3.28 -6.75
CA VAL A 205 -12.22 -3.74 -5.50
C VAL A 205 -10.72 -3.53 -5.50
N ASP A 206 -10.19 -3.00 -6.60
CA ASP A 206 -8.75 -3.01 -6.89
C ASP A 206 -8.08 -1.69 -6.49
N ALA A 207 -8.85 -0.69 -6.05
CA ALA A 207 -8.37 0.61 -5.59
C ALA A 207 -9.03 1.05 -4.27
N THR A 208 -8.40 2.00 -3.58
CA THR A 208 -8.89 2.58 -2.32
C THR A 208 -8.64 4.09 -2.24
N LEU A 209 -9.50 4.83 -1.55
CA LEU A 209 -9.26 6.23 -1.12
C LEU A 209 -8.52 6.28 0.23
N GLY A 210 -8.46 5.14 0.95
CA GLY A 210 -7.72 5.01 2.20
C GLY A 210 -6.22 4.78 1.99
N ALA A 211 -5.50 4.51 3.07
CA ALA A 211 -4.10 4.13 2.98
C ALA A 211 -3.96 2.69 2.44
N GLY A 212 -2.98 2.45 1.58
CA GLY A 212 -2.72 1.13 1.02
C GLY A 212 -1.89 1.19 -0.26
N VAL A 213 -1.46 0.03 -0.74
CA VAL A 213 -0.68 -0.08 -1.98
C VAL A 213 -1.50 0.34 -3.21
N THR A 214 -2.82 0.18 -3.13
CA THR A 214 -3.78 0.54 -4.18
C THR A 214 -4.47 1.87 -3.89
N SER A 215 -3.84 2.73 -3.08
CA SER A 215 -4.37 4.06 -2.78
C SER A 215 -4.26 5.00 -3.98
N LEU A 216 -5.37 5.64 -4.35
CA LEU A 216 -5.41 6.66 -5.41
C LEU A 216 -4.75 7.99 -5.00
N PHE A 217 -4.26 8.09 -3.76
CA PHE A 217 -3.60 9.26 -3.19
C PHE A 217 -2.18 8.92 -2.74
N ASP A 218 -1.43 8.30 -3.64
CA ASP A 218 0.02 8.18 -3.54
C ASP A 218 0.72 9.53 -3.81
N HIS A 219 2.02 9.50 -4.10
CA HIS A 219 2.84 10.71 -4.10
C HIS A 219 2.52 11.72 -5.23
N ASP A 220 1.96 11.24 -6.33
CA ASP A 220 1.61 11.97 -7.54
C ASP A 220 0.10 11.95 -7.82
N GLY A 221 -0.65 11.16 -7.04
CA GLY A 221 -2.10 11.10 -7.10
C GLY A 221 -2.59 10.46 -8.39
N SER A 222 -3.90 10.48 -8.61
CA SER A 222 -4.49 9.84 -9.78
C SER A 222 -5.46 10.76 -10.53
N ALA A 223 -5.70 10.45 -11.80
CA ALA A 223 -6.65 11.16 -12.64
C ALA A 223 -7.63 10.19 -13.32
N ILE A 224 -8.83 10.65 -13.63
CA ILE A 224 -9.76 9.93 -14.50
C ILE A 224 -9.53 10.38 -15.94
N ILE A 225 -9.52 9.44 -16.88
CA ILE A 225 -9.50 9.69 -18.32
C ILE A 225 -10.70 9.02 -19.01
N VAL A 226 -11.32 9.76 -19.93
CA VAL A 226 -12.25 9.21 -20.93
C VAL A 226 -11.54 9.19 -22.28
N HIS A 227 -11.64 8.07 -22.99
CA HIS A 227 -11.03 7.90 -24.32
C HIS A 227 -12.04 8.06 -25.46
N GLU A 228 -11.55 8.33 -26.67
CA GLU A 228 -12.33 8.56 -27.90
C GLU A 228 -13.15 7.33 -28.33
N GLY A 229 -12.59 6.14 -28.19
CA GLY A 229 -13.21 4.86 -28.53
C GLY A 229 -13.29 3.92 -27.33
N PRO A 230 -13.81 2.71 -27.53
CA PRO A 230 -13.94 1.71 -26.47
C PRO A 230 -12.60 1.08 -26.10
N ASP A 231 -12.43 0.73 -24.84
CA ASP A 231 -11.45 -0.28 -24.43
C ASP A 231 -11.87 -1.65 -24.99
N SER A 232 -10.90 -2.38 -25.53
CA SER A 232 -11.05 -3.75 -26.01
C SER A 232 -11.09 -4.79 -24.89
N TYR A 233 -10.67 -4.42 -23.68
CA TYR A 233 -10.48 -5.26 -22.50
C TYR A 233 -9.43 -6.38 -22.65
N GLY A 234 -8.73 -6.43 -23.78
CA GLY A 234 -7.66 -7.38 -24.05
C GLY A 234 -6.30 -6.84 -23.61
N GLU A 235 -5.25 -7.64 -23.86
CA GLU A 235 -3.88 -7.34 -23.43
C GLU A 235 -3.26 -6.10 -24.11
N ALA A 236 -3.82 -5.68 -25.26
CA ALA A 236 -3.33 -4.52 -25.97
C ALA A 236 -4.03 -3.25 -25.44
N PRO A 237 -3.30 -2.35 -24.77
CA PRO A 237 -3.88 -1.09 -24.31
C PRO A 237 -4.25 -0.24 -25.52
N GLY A 238 -5.49 0.25 -25.55
CA GLY A 238 -5.90 1.17 -26.61
C GLY A 238 -7.40 1.40 -26.71
N ALA A 239 -7.80 2.60 -26.33
CA ALA A 239 -9.15 3.13 -26.53
C ALA A 239 -9.15 4.41 -27.40
N GLY A 240 -8.03 4.72 -28.08
CA GLY A 240 -7.89 5.94 -28.88
C GLY A 240 -7.45 7.17 -28.06
N ALA A 241 -7.67 8.36 -28.61
CA ALA A 241 -7.24 9.63 -28.00
C ALA A 241 -7.90 9.86 -26.62
N ARG A 242 -7.24 10.63 -25.74
CA ARG A 242 -7.82 11.07 -24.47
C ARG A 242 -8.72 12.28 -24.75
N ILE A 243 -10.00 12.21 -24.41
CA ILE A 243 -11.00 13.23 -24.75
C ILE A 243 -11.56 13.96 -23.54
N ALA A 244 -11.36 13.44 -22.33
CA ALA A 244 -11.65 14.16 -21.09
C ALA A 244 -10.70 13.72 -19.98
N CYS A 245 -10.39 14.64 -19.07
CA CYS A 245 -9.58 14.35 -17.88
C CYS A 245 -10.11 15.09 -16.66
N GLY A 246 -9.95 14.48 -15.49
CA GLY A 246 -10.16 15.15 -14.20
C GLY A 246 -9.23 14.58 -13.14
N VAL A 247 -8.52 15.46 -12.42
CA VAL A 247 -7.65 15.06 -11.30
C VAL A 247 -8.52 14.66 -10.10
N ILE A 248 -8.24 13.50 -9.52
CA ILE A 248 -8.97 13.00 -8.36
C ILE A 248 -8.52 13.76 -7.11
N THR A 249 -9.46 14.38 -6.42
CA THR A 249 -9.22 15.17 -5.20
C THR A 249 -10.09 14.64 -4.07
N LEU A 250 -9.51 14.42 -2.90
CA LEU A 250 -10.25 14.02 -1.70
C LEU A 250 -11.07 15.19 -1.15
N ASN A 251 -12.31 14.93 -0.71
CA ASN A 251 -13.22 15.93 -0.14
C ASN A 251 -13.03 16.15 1.37
#